data_AF-A0A7X1KZT5-F1
#
_entry.id   AF-A0A7X1KZT5-F1
#
_cell.length_a   1.000
_cell.length_b   1.000
_cell.length_c   1.000
_cell.angle_alpha   90.00
_cell.angle_beta   90.00
_cell.angle_gamma   90.00
#
_symmetry.space_group_name_H-M   'P 1'
#
loop_
_entity.id
_entity.type
_entity.pdbx_description
1 polymer ?
#
loop_
_entity_poly.entity_id
_entity_poly.type
_entity_poly.pdbx_seq_one_letter_code
_entity_poly.pdbx_strand_id
1 'polypeptide(L)'
;MTNEQLFQHYEKIYFHELSRKEQIFSRLSIPLATIIAIAGFYSVIITGDRAALTLGAKIWFLTIIAISIFALGIGIYFFIDALLGKTDENLPAPNTIEKYRLDLIAYYSDEKDPDTVVTEQLHKYYYENYMNCATICTINNDRKSSSLYYCNVFLILAAGIAVIAYAVITIPKL
;
A
#
# COMPACT_ATOMS: atom_id res chain seq x y z
N MET A 1 3.70 26.29 20.29
CA MET A 1 3.99 26.34 18.85
C MET A 1 3.43 27.64 18.31
N THR A 2 4.21 28.39 17.55
CA THR A 2 3.73 29.54 16.78
C THR A 2 3.00 29.08 15.51
N ASN A 3 2.19 29.94 14.88
CA ASN A 3 1.50 29.61 13.63
C ASN A 3 2.49 29.20 12.52
N GLU A 4 3.65 29.84 12.47
CA GLU A 4 4.74 29.51 11.55
C GLU A 4 5.29 28.10 11.81
N GLN A 5 5.57 27.76 13.08
CA GLN A 5 6.02 26.42 13.44
C GLN A 5 4.99 25.34 13.10
N LEU A 6 3.71 25.67 13.23
CA LEU A 6 2.61 24.77 12.91
C LEU A 6 2.46 24.56 11.40
N PHE A 7 2.60 25.62 10.61
CA PHE A 7 2.62 25.55 9.14
C PHE A 7 3.74 24.63 8.65
N GLN A 8 4.98 24.88 9.10
CA GLN A 8 6.15 24.06 8.76
C GLN A 8 5.98 22.60 9.21
N HIS A 9 5.28 22.38 10.33
CA HIS A 9 5.00 21.03 10.80
C HIS A 9 4.08 20.26 9.83
N TYR A 10 2.99 20.89 9.35
CA TYR A 10 2.09 20.23 8.40
C TYR A 10 2.70 20.03 7.03
N GLU A 11 3.47 21.00 6.53
CA GLU A 11 4.27 20.83 5.32
C GLU A 11 5.17 19.58 5.43
N LYS A 12 5.88 19.45 6.56
CA LYS A 12 6.75 18.30 6.82
C LYS A 12 5.97 16.99 6.87
N ILE A 13 4.80 16.96 7.49
CA ILE A 13 3.94 15.76 7.52
C ILE A 13 3.53 15.38 6.09
N TYR A 14 3.06 16.34 5.30
CA TYR A 14 2.66 16.09 3.92
C TYR A 14 3.78 15.43 3.09
N PHE A 15 4.98 16.02 3.10
CA PHE A 15 6.11 15.45 2.37
C PHE A 15 6.59 14.10 2.94
N HIS A 16 6.49 13.92 4.25
CA HIS A 16 6.76 12.63 4.88
C HIS A 16 5.80 11.55 4.37
N GLU A 17 4.50 11.83 4.31
CA GLU A 17 3.49 10.89 3.81
C GLU A 17 3.65 10.59 2.32
N LEU A 18 4.06 11.58 1.52
CA LEU A 18 4.40 11.36 0.12
C LEU A 18 5.60 10.39 -0.03
N SER A 19 6.63 10.55 0.80
CA SER A 19 7.76 9.62 0.83
C SER A 19 7.38 8.23 1.32
N ARG A 20 6.52 8.12 2.36
CA ARG A 20 5.99 6.83 2.85
C ARG A 20 5.29 6.05 1.75
N LYS A 21 4.50 6.72 0.91
CA LYS A 21 3.83 6.12 -0.26
C LYS A 21 4.84 5.44 -1.18
N GLU A 22 5.89 6.15 -1.60
CA GLU A 22 6.93 5.59 -2.48
C GLU A 22 7.63 4.36 -1.85
N GLN A 23 7.88 4.40 -0.55
CA GLN A 23 8.44 3.26 0.19
C GLN A 23 7.48 2.06 0.22
N ILE A 24 6.17 2.27 0.34
CA ILE A 24 5.18 1.18 0.27
C ILE A 24 5.19 0.57 -1.13
N PHE A 25 5.19 1.39 -2.18
CA PHE A 25 5.21 0.91 -3.56
C PHE A 25 6.49 0.12 -3.88
N SER A 26 7.66 0.56 -3.42
CA SER A 26 8.91 -0.18 -3.64
C SER A 26 8.89 -1.54 -2.95
N ARG A 27 8.26 -1.65 -1.78
CA ARG A 27 8.11 -2.90 -1.04
C ARG A 27 7.14 -3.91 -1.68
N LEU A 28 6.22 -3.48 -2.56
CA LEU A 28 5.29 -4.38 -3.27
C LEU A 28 6.00 -5.33 -4.24
N SER A 29 7.22 -5.01 -4.68
CA SER A 29 8.02 -5.89 -5.55
C SER A 29 8.30 -7.25 -4.92
N ILE A 30 8.53 -7.30 -3.61
CA ILE A 30 8.86 -8.54 -2.88
C ILE A 30 7.65 -9.49 -2.85
N PRO A 31 6.45 -9.10 -2.36
CA PRO A 31 5.27 -9.95 -2.42
C PRO A 31 4.93 -10.45 -3.83
N LEU A 32 5.08 -9.61 -4.85
CA LEU A 32 4.82 -10.01 -6.24
C LEU A 32 5.75 -11.16 -6.67
N ALA A 33 7.04 -11.03 -6.41
CA ALA A 33 8.01 -12.08 -6.69
C ALA A 33 7.71 -13.36 -5.90
N THR A 34 7.30 -13.22 -4.63
CA THR A 34 6.90 -14.35 -3.78
C THR A 34 5.65 -15.06 -4.32
N ILE A 35 4.63 -14.33 -4.77
CA ILE A 35 3.43 -14.92 -5.40
C ILE A 35 3.82 -15.77 -6.62
N ILE A 36 4.68 -15.24 -7.50
CA ILE A 36 5.17 -15.96 -8.68
C ILE A 36 5.95 -17.21 -8.28
N ALA A 37 6.81 -17.12 -7.27
CA ALA A 37 7.59 -18.25 -6.77
C ALA A 37 6.69 -19.35 -6.18
N ILE A 38 5.69 -19.00 -5.37
CA ILE A 38 4.73 -19.95 -4.80
C ILE A 38 3.90 -20.61 -5.91
N ALA A 39 3.44 -19.84 -6.91
CA ALA A 39 2.72 -20.38 -8.05
C ALA A 39 3.56 -21.39 -8.85
N GLY A 40 4.85 -21.08 -9.08
CA GLY A 40 5.80 -22.02 -9.67
C GLY A 40 6.01 -23.28 -8.82
N PHE A 41 6.09 -23.13 -7.49
CA PHE A 41 6.21 -24.26 -6.58
C PHE A 41 4.97 -25.16 -6.58
N TYR A 42 3.77 -24.58 -6.71
CA TYR A 42 2.55 -25.37 -6.89
C TYR A 42 2.58 -26.22 -8.15
N SER A 43 3.15 -25.73 -9.26
CA SER A 43 3.32 -26.52 -10.47
C SER A 43 4.07 -27.81 -10.17
N VAL A 44 5.19 -27.72 -9.45
CA VAL A 44 6.00 -28.88 -9.04
C VAL A 44 5.19 -29.85 -8.17
N ILE A 45 4.53 -29.35 -7.13
CA ILE A 45 3.71 -30.15 -6.22
C ILE A 45 2.58 -30.89 -6.96
N ILE A 46 1.90 -30.19 -7.88
CA ILE A 46 0.78 -30.74 -8.64
C ILE A 46 1.27 -31.81 -9.63
N THR A 47 2.45 -31.67 -10.21
CA THR A 47 3.02 -32.69 -11.12
C THR A 47 3.67 -33.88 -10.41
N GLY A 48 3.86 -33.84 -9.09
CA GLY A 48 4.49 -34.92 -8.34
C GLY A 48 3.73 -36.25 -8.43
N ASP A 49 4.47 -37.36 -8.44
CA ASP A 49 3.89 -38.71 -8.50
C ASP A 49 3.15 -39.04 -7.19
N ARG A 50 1.89 -39.49 -7.33
CA ARG A 50 0.99 -39.82 -6.22
C ARG A 50 0.55 -41.28 -6.24
N ALA A 51 1.06 -42.08 -7.16
CA ALA A 51 0.64 -43.47 -7.34
C ALA A 51 0.89 -44.30 -6.07
N ALA A 52 2.01 -44.05 -5.38
CA ALA A 52 2.43 -44.76 -4.19
C ALA A 52 1.68 -44.35 -2.89
N LEU A 53 0.89 -43.27 -2.88
CA LEU A 53 0.17 -42.84 -1.68
C LEU A 53 -1.09 -43.68 -1.43
N THR A 54 -1.34 -43.98 -0.15
CA THR A 54 -2.61 -44.56 0.30
C THR A 54 -3.77 -43.57 0.06
N LEU A 55 -5.01 -44.07 0.03
CA LEU A 55 -6.19 -43.22 -0.18
C LEU A 55 -6.30 -42.12 0.89
N GLY A 56 -6.02 -42.45 2.15
CA GLY A 56 -6.02 -41.48 3.26
C GLY A 56 -4.98 -40.37 3.07
N ALA A 57 -3.75 -40.74 2.67
CA ALA A 57 -2.69 -39.76 2.43
C ALA A 57 -2.99 -38.86 1.22
N LYS A 58 -3.67 -39.38 0.18
CA LYS A 58 -4.15 -38.58 -0.95
C LYS A 58 -5.19 -37.54 -0.52
N ILE A 59 -6.15 -37.91 0.33
CA ILE A 59 -7.16 -36.98 0.86
C ILE A 59 -6.47 -35.89 1.68
N TRP A 60 -5.58 -36.26 2.61
CA TRP A 60 -4.81 -35.31 3.41
C TRP A 60 -4.00 -34.34 2.55
N PHE A 61 -3.27 -34.85 1.56
CA PHE A 61 -2.54 -34.03 0.62
C PHE A 61 -3.44 -33.01 -0.08
N LEU A 62 -4.60 -33.44 -0.62
CA LEU A 62 -5.55 -32.57 -1.30
C LEU A 62 -6.12 -31.50 -0.37
N THR A 63 -6.39 -31.84 0.89
CA THR A 63 -6.85 -30.87 1.89
C THR A 63 -5.77 -29.82 2.20
N ILE A 64 -4.53 -30.24 2.43
CA ILE A 64 -3.42 -29.33 2.77
C ILE A 64 -3.13 -28.38 1.60
N ILE A 65 -3.05 -28.89 0.37
CA ILE A 65 -2.80 -28.05 -0.80
C ILE A 65 -3.96 -27.08 -1.08
N ALA A 66 -5.21 -27.50 -0.85
CA ALA A 66 -6.37 -26.62 -0.98
C ALA A 66 -6.32 -25.45 0.03
N ILE A 67 -5.93 -25.71 1.28
CA ILE A 67 -5.75 -24.67 2.31
C ILE A 67 -4.62 -23.72 1.91
N SER A 68 -3.50 -24.24 1.38
CA SER A 68 -2.39 -23.43 0.89
C SER A 68 -2.83 -22.49 -0.23
N ILE A 69 -3.54 -23.01 -1.24
CA ILE A 69 -4.06 -22.21 -2.36
C ILE A 69 -5.05 -21.14 -1.87
N PHE A 70 -5.92 -21.49 -0.92
CA PHE A 70 -6.85 -20.53 -0.32
C PHE A 70 -6.11 -19.40 0.41
N ALA A 71 -5.07 -19.73 1.19
CA ALA A 71 -4.22 -18.74 1.84
C ALA A 71 -3.51 -17.83 0.80
N LEU A 72 -2.99 -18.40 -0.30
CA LEU A 72 -2.41 -17.60 -1.39
C LEU A 72 -3.45 -16.64 -1.99
N GLY A 73 -4.68 -17.11 -2.21
CA GLY A 73 -5.78 -16.27 -2.72
C GLY A 73 -6.07 -15.06 -1.82
N ILE A 74 -6.06 -15.26 -0.50
CA ILE A 74 -6.20 -14.15 0.47
C ILE A 74 -4.99 -13.20 0.40
N GLY A 75 -3.77 -13.75 0.29
CA GLY A 75 -2.56 -12.95 0.12
C GLY A 75 -2.59 -12.08 -1.13
N ILE A 76 -3.07 -12.62 -2.26
CA ILE A 76 -3.27 -11.89 -3.53
C ILE A 76 -4.34 -10.81 -3.38
N TYR A 77 -5.44 -11.09 -2.69
CA TYR A 77 -6.47 -10.08 -2.42
C TYR A 77 -5.87 -8.86 -1.69
N PHE A 78 -5.11 -9.09 -0.62
CA PHE A 78 -4.45 -8.00 0.12
C PHE A 78 -3.35 -7.30 -0.70
N PHE A 79 -2.65 -8.04 -1.58
CA PHE A 79 -1.71 -7.44 -2.52
C PHE A 79 -2.41 -6.44 -3.45
N ILE A 80 -3.55 -6.83 -4.03
CA ILE A 80 -4.34 -5.98 -4.92
C ILE A 80 -4.88 -4.77 -4.16
N ASP A 81 -5.37 -4.94 -2.93
CA ASP A 81 -5.84 -3.82 -2.10
C ASP A 81 -4.71 -2.82 -1.78
N ALA A 82 -3.49 -3.31 -1.50
CA ALA A 82 -2.33 -2.45 -1.28
C ALA A 82 -1.89 -1.71 -2.56
N LEU A 83 -2.02 -2.35 -3.74
CA LEU A 83 -1.61 -1.80 -5.02
C LEU A 83 -2.63 -0.80 -5.60
N LEU A 84 -3.90 -1.16 -5.60
CA LEU A 84 -5.02 -0.41 -6.22
C LEU A 84 -5.80 0.43 -5.20
N GLY A 85 -5.28 0.58 -3.98
CA GLY A 85 -5.92 1.41 -2.95
C GLY A 85 -6.26 2.82 -3.43
N LYS A 86 -7.08 3.53 -2.66
CA LYS A 86 -7.64 4.84 -3.03
C LYS A 86 -6.58 5.83 -3.54
N THR A 87 -7.01 6.68 -4.47
CA THR A 87 -6.23 7.79 -5.01
C THR A 87 -5.90 8.76 -3.90
N ASP A 88 -4.62 9.12 -3.83
CA ASP A 88 -4.14 10.14 -2.91
C ASP A 88 -4.45 11.52 -3.47
N GLU A 89 -4.64 12.49 -2.59
CA GLU A 89 -4.78 13.90 -2.96
C GLU A 89 -3.40 14.57 -2.92
N ASN A 90 -3.09 15.34 -3.95
CA ASN A 90 -1.85 16.09 -4.06
C ASN A 90 -2.15 17.56 -4.01
N LEU A 91 -1.13 18.34 -3.64
CA LEU A 91 -1.20 19.79 -3.79
C LEU A 91 -1.60 20.20 -5.21
N PRO A 92 -2.34 21.31 -5.35
CA PRO A 92 -2.61 21.91 -6.65
C PRO A 92 -1.32 22.20 -7.41
N ALA A 93 -1.39 22.16 -8.75
CA ALA A 93 -0.24 22.47 -9.58
C ALA A 93 0.29 23.88 -9.29
N PRO A 94 1.61 24.12 -9.36
CA PRO A 94 2.20 25.43 -9.08
C PRO A 94 1.57 26.57 -9.89
N ASN A 95 1.23 26.33 -11.16
CA ASN A 95 0.55 27.32 -12.01
C ASN A 95 -0.86 27.69 -11.51
N THR A 96 -1.57 26.74 -10.89
CA THR A 96 -2.88 27.00 -10.30
C THR A 96 -2.74 27.88 -9.06
N ILE A 97 -1.73 27.62 -8.24
CA ILE A 97 -1.44 28.42 -7.04
C ILE A 97 -1.00 29.83 -7.44
N GLU A 98 -0.13 29.94 -8.45
CA GLU A 98 0.33 31.25 -8.93
C GLU A 98 -0.81 32.05 -9.55
N LYS A 99 -1.70 31.41 -10.30
CA LYS A 99 -2.91 32.06 -10.79
C LYS A 99 -3.77 32.57 -9.63
N TYR A 100 -3.99 31.75 -8.60
CA TYR A 100 -4.73 32.17 -7.41
C TYR A 100 -4.07 33.37 -6.71
N ARG A 101 -2.74 33.40 -6.60
CA ARG A 101 -2.00 34.56 -6.07
C ARG A 101 -2.22 35.83 -6.89
N LEU A 102 -2.16 35.74 -8.22
CA LEU A 102 -2.42 36.88 -9.12
C LEU A 102 -3.87 37.35 -9.02
N ASP A 103 -4.83 36.43 -8.92
CA ASP A 103 -6.25 36.74 -8.73
C ASP A 103 -6.48 37.46 -7.39
N LEU A 104 -5.79 37.05 -6.31
CA LEU A 104 -5.83 37.74 -5.02
C LEU A 104 -5.27 39.17 -5.08
N ILE A 105 -4.15 39.38 -5.79
CA ILE A 105 -3.56 40.71 -5.97
C ILE A 105 -4.53 41.64 -6.70
N ALA A 106 -5.17 41.14 -7.76
CA ALA A 106 -6.16 41.91 -8.50
C ALA A 106 -7.41 42.21 -7.65
N TYR A 107 -7.85 41.27 -6.81
CA TYR A 107 -9.04 41.41 -5.98
C TYR A 107 -8.86 42.40 -4.82
N TYR A 108 -7.68 42.42 -4.20
CA TYR A 108 -7.37 43.26 -3.05
C TYR A 108 -6.66 44.58 -3.42
N SER A 109 -6.59 44.96 -4.71
CA SER A 109 -5.80 46.12 -5.16
C SER A 109 -6.14 47.44 -4.46
N ASP A 110 -7.36 47.58 -3.98
CA ASP A 110 -7.90 48.80 -3.36
C ASP A 110 -7.78 48.79 -1.82
N GLU A 111 -7.24 47.72 -1.24
CA GLU A 111 -7.00 47.64 0.21
C GLU A 111 -5.84 48.53 0.65
N LYS A 112 -5.83 48.88 1.94
CA LYS A 112 -4.80 49.75 2.52
C LYS A 112 -3.41 49.09 2.57
N ASP A 113 -3.37 47.77 2.66
CA ASP A 113 -2.16 46.94 2.67
C ASP A 113 -2.42 45.61 1.92
N PRO A 114 -2.48 45.66 0.58
CA PRO A 114 -2.88 44.52 -0.24
C PRO A 114 -1.89 43.36 -0.13
N ASP A 115 -0.60 43.63 -0.01
CA ASP A 115 0.45 42.61 0.04
C ASP A 115 0.34 41.73 1.28
N THR A 116 0.04 42.33 2.44
CA THR A 116 -0.18 41.58 3.69
C THR A 116 -1.42 40.69 3.57
N VAL A 117 -2.55 41.23 3.08
CA VAL A 117 -3.79 40.46 2.92
C VAL A 117 -3.61 39.29 1.95
N VAL A 118 -2.97 39.52 0.80
CA VAL A 118 -2.66 38.47 -0.19
C VAL A 118 -1.78 37.39 0.44
N THR A 119 -0.75 37.78 1.20
CA THR A 119 0.16 36.84 1.87
C THR A 119 -0.58 35.98 2.89
N GLU A 120 -1.44 36.57 3.70
CA GLU A 120 -2.25 35.85 4.69
C GLU A 120 -3.22 34.85 4.04
N GLN A 121 -3.91 35.25 2.96
CA GLN A 121 -4.82 34.37 2.23
C GLN A 121 -4.07 33.22 1.55
N LEU A 122 -2.93 33.50 0.93
CA LEU A 122 -2.11 32.46 0.31
C LEU A 122 -1.56 31.49 1.35
N HIS A 123 -1.10 31.99 2.50
CA HIS A 123 -0.63 31.17 3.61
C HIS A 123 -1.74 30.27 4.15
N LYS A 124 -2.95 30.83 4.33
CA LYS A 124 -4.13 30.05 4.74
C LYS A 124 -4.47 28.96 3.72
N TYR A 125 -4.43 29.28 2.42
CA TYR A 125 -4.68 28.33 1.35
C TYR A 125 -3.69 27.15 1.39
N TYR A 126 -2.39 27.42 1.52
CA TYR A 126 -1.39 26.36 1.68
C TYR A 126 -1.61 25.53 2.95
N TYR A 127 -1.89 26.19 4.07
CA TYR A 127 -2.13 25.53 5.34
C TYR A 127 -3.28 24.51 5.24
N GLU A 128 -4.41 24.92 4.66
CA GLU A 128 -5.57 24.05 4.44
C GLU A 128 -5.24 22.88 3.50
N ASN A 129 -4.56 23.15 2.39
CA ASN A 129 -4.17 22.12 1.43
C ASN A 129 -3.17 21.10 2.04
N TYR A 130 -2.16 21.56 2.79
CA TYR A 130 -1.23 20.68 3.48
C TYR A 130 -1.95 19.77 4.46
N MET A 131 -2.85 20.32 5.27
CA MET A 131 -3.60 19.55 6.26
C MET A 131 -4.51 18.51 5.60
N ASN A 132 -5.26 18.89 4.56
CA ASN A 132 -6.18 18.00 3.86
C ASN A 132 -5.43 16.89 3.12
N CYS A 133 -4.42 17.24 2.32
CA CYS A 133 -3.63 16.26 1.57
C CYS A 133 -2.90 15.31 2.52
N ALA A 134 -2.25 15.82 3.58
CA ALA A 134 -1.58 15.00 4.57
C ALA A 134 -2.54 13.99 5.22
N THR A 135 -3.73 14.44 5.63
CA THR A 135 -4.74 13.57 6.27
C THR A 135 -5.14 12.42 5.35
N ILE A 136 -5.47 12.71 4.09
CA ILE A 136 -5.89 11.69 3.12
C ILE A 136 -4.74 10.73 2.82
N CYS A 137 -3.52 11.25 2.63
CA CYS A 137 -2.33 10.44 2.43
C CYS A 137 -2.05 9.52 3.62
N THR A 138 -2.14 10.01 4.86
CA THR A 138 -1.95 9.17 6.06
C THR A 138 -2.97 8.03 6.11
N ILE A 139 -4.26 8.32 5.95
CA ILE A 139 -5.32 7.30 5.98
C ILE A 139 -5.10 6.23 4.91
N ASN A 140 -4.76 6.67 3.69
CA ASN A 140 -4.51 5.76 2.59
C ASN A 140 -3.22 4.93 2.80
N ASN A 141 -2.14 5.55 3.27
CA ASN A 141 -0.87 4.89 3.54
C ASN A 141 -0.99 3.86 4.66
N ASP A 142 -1.73 4.16 5.72
CA ASP A 142 -1.94 3.23 6.83
C ASP A 142 -2.73 2.00 6.39
N ARG A 143 -3.76 2.19 5.55
CA ARG A 143 -4.48 1.07 4.91
C ARG A 143 -3.55 0.26 4.01
N LYS A 144 -2.83 0.89 3.08
CA LYS A 144 -1.92 0.21 2.15
C LYS A 144 -0.84 -0.57 2.91
N SER A 145 -0.29 0.01 3.97
CA SER A 145 0.68 -0.63 4.86
C SER A 145 0.08 -1.85 5.59
N SER A 146 -1.14 -1.73 6.10
CA SER A 146 -1.86 -2.84 6.75
C SER A 146 -2.14 -3.98 5.78
N SER A 147 -2.62 -3.67 4.57
CA SER A 147 -2.86 -4.66 3.53
C SER A 147 -1.56 -5.33 3.10
N LEU A 148 -0.46 -4.59 2.96
CA LEU A 148 0.86 -5.16 2.70
C LEU A 148 1.32 -6.12 3.82
N TYR A 149 1.07 -5.78 5.08
CA TYR A 149 1.36 -6.66 6.21
C TYR A 149 0.58 -7.98 6.11
N TYR A 150 -0.74 -7.92 5.93
CA TYR A 150 -1.56 -9.13 5.81
C TYR A 150 -1.21 -9.94 4.57
N CYS A 151 -0.90 -9.29 3.45
CA CYS A 151 -0.38 -9.95 2.25
C CYS A 151 0.82 -10.83 2.61
N ASN A 152 1.85 -10.27 3.26
CA ASN A 152 3.04 -11.02 3.66
C ASN A 152 2.73 -12.18 4.60
N VAL A 153 1.85 -11.98 5.59
CA VAL A 153 1.43 -13.05 6.51
C VAL A 153 0.82 -14.22 5.75
N PHE A 154 -0.13 -13.95 4.85
CA PHE A 154 -0.79 -14.99 4.07
C PHE A 154 0.13 -15.67 3.05
N LEU A 155 1.10 -14.95 2.48
CA LEU A 155 2.13 -15.54 1.62
C LEU A 155 3.05 -16.50 2.39
N ILE A 156 3.48 -16.12 3.61
CA ILE A 156 4.27 -16.99 4.48
C ILE A 156 3.48 -18.25 4.86
N LEU A 157 2.20 -18.09 5.22
CA LEU A 157 1.32 -19.22 5.52
C LEU A 157 1.14 -20.13 4.30
N ALA A 158 0.86 -19.56 3.12
CA ALA A 158 0.70 -20.32 1.89
C ALA A 158 1.96 -21.14 1.58
N ALA A 159 3.14 -20.51 1.63
CA ALA A 159 4.43 -21.17 1.39
C ALA A 159 4.70 -22.28 2.43
N GLY A 160 4.51 -22.01 3.72
CA GLY A 160 4.71 -22.99 4.79
C GLY A 160 3.81 -24.23 4.63
N ILE A 161 2.53 -24.02 4.32
CA ILE A 161 1.58 -25.12 4.09
C ILE A 161 1.92 -25.87 2.80
N ALA A 162 2.39 -25.18 1.75
CA ALA A 162 2.84 -25.81 0.51
C ALA A 162 4.03 -26.75 0.75
N VAL A 163 4.99 -26.34 1.60
CA VAL A 163 6.13 -27.18 1.99
C VAL A 163 5.67 -28.44 2.72
N ILE A 164 4.67 -28.32 3.60
CA ILE A 164 4.07 -29.49 4.26
C ILE A 164 3.43 -30.42 3.23
N ALA A 165 2.65 -29.88 2.28
CA ALA A 165 2.04 -30.68 1.21
C ALA A 165 3.10 -31.41 0.37
N TYR A 166 4.20 -30.74 0.05
CA TYR A 166 5.33 -31.33 -0.68
C TYR A 166 6.00 -32.46 0.12
N ALA A 167 6.19 -32.29 1.42
CA ALA A 167 6.78 -33.32 2.29
C ALA A 167 5.94 -34.60 2.31
N VAL A 168 4.61 -34.49 2.29
CA VAL A 168 3.69 -35.66 2.25
C VAL A 168 3.90 -36.49 0.98
N ILE A 169 4.13 -35.86 -0.18
CA ILE A 169 4.40 -36.59 -1.42
C ILE A 169 5.81 -37.20 -1.42
N THR A 170 6.78 -36.46 -0.87
CA THR A 170 8.21 -36.79 -1.01
C THR A 170 8.69 -37.81 0.03
N ILE A 171 8.05 -37.90 1.19
CA ILE A 171 8.41 -38.82 2.27
C ILE A 171 7.34 -39.91 2.38
N PRO A 172 7.41 -40.98 1.56
CA PRO A 172 6.38 -42.01 1.46
C PRO A 172 6.24 -42.92 2.71
N LYS A 173 6.90 -42.57 3.82
CA LYS A 173 6.91 -43.34 5.08
C LYS A 173 6.33 -42.59 6.28
N LEU A 174 5.72 -41.42 6.09
CA LEU A 174 4.89 -40.76 7.11
C LEU A 174 3.45 -41.27 7.08
#